data_AF-A0A951I6U9-F1
#
_entry.id   AF-A0A951I6U9-F1
#
_cell.length_a   1.000
_cell.length_b   1.000
_cell.length_c   1.000
_cell.angle_alpha   90.00
_cell.angle_beta   90.00
_cell.angle_gamma   90.00
#
_symmetry.space_group_name_H-M   'P 1'
#
loop_
_entity.id
_entity.type
_entity.pdbx_description
1 polymer ?
#
loop_
_entity_poly.entity_id
_entity_poly.type
_entity_poly.pdbx_seq_one_letter_code
_entity_poly.pdbx_strand_id
1 'polypeptide(L)' 'MTIEQFKALSAEAKLKELRFSGELLGSYERNSEHNGPKTPGDIFALYDFWVYLSDDEEMIIPTRRNPLTVTEE' A
#
# COMPACT_ATOMS: atom_id res chain seq x y z
N MET A 1 -8.44 -11.75 4.85
CA MET A 1 -9.45 -10.83 4.27
C MET A 1 -9.21 -10.68 2.77
N THR A 2 -10.24 -10.37 1.95
CA THR A 2 -10.04 -10.10 0.50
C THR A 2 -9.79 -8.61 0.24
N ILE A 3 -9.13 -8.28 -0.87
CA ILE A 3 -8.86 -6.88 -1.26
C ILE A 3 -10.15 -6.04 -1.39
N GLU A 4 -11.26 -6.65 -1.80
CA GLU A 4 -12.56 -5.99 -1.95
C GLU A 4 -13.16 -5.61 -0.60
N GLN A 5 -13.05 -6.51 0.39
CA GLN A 5 -13.42 -6.21 1.77
C GLN A 5 -12.53 -5.11 2.35
N PHE A 6 -11.21 -5.17 2.11
CA PHE A 6 -10.28 -4.13 2.55
C PHE A 6 -10.65 -2.77 1.95
N LYS A 7 -11.01 -2.69 0.66
CA LYS A 7 -11.41 -1.44 0.00
C LYS A 7 -12.65 -0.81 0.65
N ALA A 8 -13.59 -1.62 1.11
CA ALA A 8 -14.81 -1.19 1.78
C ALA A 8 -14.59 -0.64 3.20
N LEU A 9 -13.43 -0.88 3.81
CA LEU A 9 -13.09 -0.37 5.14
C LEU A 9 -12.79 1.14 5.11
N SER A 10 -13.08 1.80 6.24
CA SER A 10 -12.63 3.17 6.53
C SER A 10 -11.10 3.24 6.60
N ALA A 11 -10.52 4.42 6.41
CA ALA A 11 -9.07 4.63 6.50
C ALA A 11 -8.49 4.13 7.84
N GLU A 12 -9.12 4.47 8.96
CA GLU A 12 -8.70 3.99 10.29
C GLU A 12 -8.69 2.47 10.42
N ALA A 13 -9.71 1.80 9.86
CA ALA A 13 -9.80 0.35 9.88
C ALA A 13 -8.76 -0.31 8.97
N LYS A 14 -8.43 0.33 7.83
CA LYS A 14 -7.33 -0.09 6.95
C LYS A 14 -5.98 0.00 7.65
N LEU A 15 -5.69 1.13 8.31
CA LEU A 15 -4.46 1.32 9.08
C LEU A 15 -4.35 0.29 10.20
N LYS A 16 -5.45 0.02 10.89
CA LYS A 16 -5.50 -1.03 11.91
C LYS A 16 -5.15 -2.40 11.33
N GLU A 17 -5.77 -2.79 10.22
CA GLU A 17 -5.45 -4.06 9.55
C GLU A 17 -3.98 -4.15 9.13
N LEU A 18 -3.40 -3.07 8.60
CA LEU A 18 -1.98 -3.04 8.24
C LEU A 18 -1.07 -3.18 9.45
N ARG A 19 -1.40 -2.56 10.59
CA ARG A 19 -0.59 -2.65 11.81
C ARG A 19 -0.67 -4.01 12.49
N PHE A 20 -1.82 -4.70 12.42
CA PHE A 20 -2.01 -5.99 13.10
C PHE A 20 -1.72 -7.19 12.21
N SER A 21 -2.06 -7.11 10.93
CA SER A 21 -2.03 -8.23 9.99
C SER A 21 -1.11 -7.97 8.79
N GLY A 22 -0.62 -6.74 8.61
CA GLY A 22 0.27 -6.37 7.52
C GLY A 22 1.72 -6.70 7.85
N GLU A 23 2.42 -7.29 6.89
CA GLU A 23 3.86 -7.49 6.93
C GLU A 23 4.54 -6.38 6.11
N LEU A 24 5.36 -5.56 6.77
CA LEU A 24 6.13 -4.52 6.08
C LEU A 24 7.17 -5.17 5.17
N LEU A 25 7.03 -4.97 3.86
CA LEU A 25 7.98 -5.47 2.89
C LEU A 25 9.12 -4.48 2.60
N GLY A 26 8.88 -3.19 2.83
CA GLY A 26 9.88 -2.13 2.73
C GLY A 26 9.31 -0.81 2.21
N SER A 27 10.18 0.20 2.19
CA SER A 27 9.83 1.53 1.73
C SER A 27 9.77 1.61 0.21
N TYR A 28 8.76 2.30 -0.29
CA TYR A 28 8.46 2.47 -1.71
C TYR A 28 8.13 3.92 -2.01
N GLU A 29 8.77 4.45 -3.04
CA GLU A 29 8.51 5.79 -3.53
C GLU A 29 7.61 5.70 -4.75
N ARG A 30 6.35 6.16 -4.63
CA ARG A 30 5.44 6.21 -5.77
C ARG A 30 5.62 7.53 -6.53
N ASN A 31 5.81 7.43 -7.84
CA ASN A 31 5.73 8.61 -8.73
C ASN A 31 4.29 9.16 -8.69
N SER A 32 4.13 10.43 -8.32
CA SER A 32 2.84 11.12 -8.40
C SER A 32 2.38 11.27 -9.86
N GLU A 33 1.08 11.15 -10.12
CA GLU A 33 0.47 11.16 -11.46
C GLU A 33 0.71 12.47 -12.26
N HIS A 34 1.24 13.52 -11.63
CA HIS A 34 1.34 14.86 -12.21
C HIS A 34 2.78 15.39 -12.31
N ASN A 35 3.76 14.51 -12.56
CA ASN A 35 5.19 14.88 -12.59
C ASN A 35 5.64 15.60 -11.30
N GLY A 36 4.91 15.33 -10.22
CA GLY A 36 5.11 15.88 -8.88
C GLY A 36 6.17 15.11 -8.12
N PRO A 37 6.55 15.60 -6.93
CA PRO A 37 7.51 14.89 -6.08
C PRO A 37 7.04 13.46 -5.84
N LYS A 38 8.00 12.53 -5.79
CA LYS A 38 7.72 11.16 -5.39
C LYS A 38 7.10 11.18 -4.00
N THR A 39 6.00 10.47 -3.83
CA THR A 39 5.40 10.31 -2.51
C THR A 39 6.10 9.13 -1.85
N PRO A 40 6.82 9.35 -0.74
CA PRO A 40 7.38 8.25 0.03
C PRO A 40 6.26 7.53 0.78
N GLY A 41 6.45 6.23 0.94
CA GLY A 41 5.56 5.37 1.70
C GLY A 41 6.17 4.01 1.89
N ASP A 42 5.37 3.09 2.39
CA ASP A 42 5.72 1.72 2.68
C ASP A 42 4.76 0.76 1.99
N ILE A 43 5.30 -0.39 1.56
CA ILE A 43 4.50 -1.50 1.05
C ILE A 43 4.35 -2.53 2.15
N PHE A 44 3.10 -2.89 2.40
CA PHE A 44 2.73 -3.99 3.26
C PHE A 44 2.18 -5.14 2.44
N ALA A 45 2.60 -6.37 2.73
CA ALA A 45 1.87 -7.57 2.34
C ALA A 45 0.71 -7.78 3.31
N LEU A 46 -0.50 -7.98 2.79
CA LEU A 46 -1.68 -8.22 3.59
C LEU A 46 -2.47 -9.37 2.98
N TYR A 47 -2.42 -10.54 3.63
CA TYR A 47 -3.01 -11.78 3.11
C TYR A 47 -2.51 -12.12 1.69
N ASP A 48 -3.35 -11.99 0.68
CA ASP A 48 -3.10 -12.35 -0.74
C ASP A 48 -2.94 -11.10 -1.63
N PHE A 49 -2.68 -9.93 -1.03
CA PHE A 49 -2.52 -8.68 -1.76
C PHE A 49 -1.51 -7.77 -1.06
N TRP A 50 -1.17 -6.67 -1.73
CA TRP A 50 -0.26 -5.65 -1.23
C TRP A 50 -0.99 -4.36 -1.00
N VAL A 51 -0.48 -3.56 -0.08
CA VAL A 51 -1.02 -2.25 0.23
C VAL A 51 0.13 -1.26 0.31
N TYR A 52 0.05 -0.22 -0.52
CA TYR A 52 0.87 0.96 -0.36
C TYR A 52 0.23 1.89 0.65
N LEU A 53 1.04 2.35 1.61
CA LEU A 53 0.68 3.35 2.60
C LEU A 53 1.68 4.50 2.49
N SER A 54 1.22 5.72 2.21
CA SER A 54 2.09 6.90 2.27
C SER A 54 2.58 7.15 3.69
N ASP A 55 3.74 7.80 3.83
CA ASP A 55 4.31 8.20 5.14
C ASP A 55 3.35 9.09 5.96
N ASP A 56 2.59 9.97 5.30
CA ASP A 56 1.56 10.81 5.93
C ASP A 56 0.27 10.04 6.29
N GLU A 57 0.23 8.71 6.07
CA GLU A 57 -0.92 7.82 6.29
C GLU A 57 -2.24 8.21 5.55
N GLU A 58 -2.23 9.28 4.74
CA GLU A 58 -3.41 9.74 3.97
C GLU A 58 -3.76 8.86 2.78
N MET A 59 -2.75 8.23 2.15
CA MET A 59 -2.92 7.48 0.91
C MET A 59 -2.73 5.99 1.13
N ILE A 60 -3.85 5.25 1.12
CA ILE A 60 -3.89 3.79 1.30
C ILE A 60 -4.37 3.13 0.01
N ILE A 61 -3.46 2.45 -0.69
CA ILE A 61 -3.71 1.92 -2.02
C ILE A 61 -3.50 0.41 -2.04
N PRO A 62 -4.58 -0.37 -1.99
CA PRO A 62 -4.50 -1.81 -2.11
C PRO A 62 -4.35 -2.24 -3.57
N THR A 63 -3.44 -3.17 -3.84
CA THR A 63 -3.13 -3.73 -5.16
C THR A 63 -2.96 -5.24 -5.10
N ARG A 64 -3.44 -5.95 -6.13
CA ARG A 64 -3.13 -7.38 -6.35
C ARG A 64 -1.84 -7.58 -7.16
N ARG A 65 -1.30 -6.51 -7.74
CA ARG A 65 -0.03 -6.55 -8.48
C ARG A 65 1.09 -6.22 -7.51
N ASN A 66 2.09 -7.11 -7.42
CA ASN A 66 3.27 -6.89 -6.59
C ASN A 66 3.97 -5.58 -7.02
N PRO A 67 4.03 -4.56 -6.15
CA PRO A 67 4.67 -3.29 -6.49
C PRO A 67 6.20 -3.37 -6.38
N LEU A 68 6.75 -4.41 -5.73
CA LEU A 68 8.20 -4.58 -5.55
C LEU A 68 8.87 -5.28 -6.73
N THR A 69 8.08 -6.00 -7.54
CA THR A 69 8.54 -6.42 -8.87
C THR A 69 8.49 -5.21 -9.78
N VAL A 70 9.40 -4.26 -9.54
CA VAL A 70 9.84 -3.35 -10.59
C VAL A 70 10.28 -4.25 -11.74
N THR A 71 9.65 -4.07 -12.89
CA THR A 71 10.04 -4.73 -14.12
C THR A 71 11.53 -4.48 -14.34
N GLU A 72 12.35 -5.52 -14.22
CA GLU A 72 13.69 -5.53 -14.80
C GLU A 72 13.49 -5.56 -16.33
N GLU A 73 13.42 -4.39 -16.96
CA GLU A 73 13.53 -4.22 -18.42
C GLU A 73 14.64 -3.23 -18.75
#